data_AF-A0A410GDV4-F1
#
_entry.id   AF-A0A410GDV4-F1
#
_cell.length_a   1.000
_cell.length_b   1.000
_cell.length_c   1.000
_cell.angle_alpha   90.00
_cell.angle_beta   90.00
_cell.angle_gamma   90.00
#
_symmetry.space_group_name_H-M   'P 1'
#
loop_
_entity.id
_entity.type
_entity.pdbx_description
1 polymer ?
#
loop_
_entity_poly.entity_id
_entity_poly.type
_entity_poly.pdbx_seq_one_letter_code
_entity_poly.pdbx_strand_id
1 'polypeptide(L)'
;MFRDLIDDLDDYSAQPEKLLDVPFVPTDDAVVQAMLNLAAIGRQDVLYDLGSGDGRILIKAAKDRGARGIGVEIDPLRIADAMDEAGYAGVEYLVDFVEEDIFTADFSEATVVTLYLLESINIQLRPRLLSQLRPGTRIVSHSFDMGDWVADERLELGGINIYKWIVPAKVEGVWKWDGVDDKPYRVELQQKYQEVWGSAWVADQAVKLESATLCGGALALTIRETKDGPPTRFTLNFENEELQSVLDYTGAHQGE
;
A
#
# COMPACT_ATOMS: atom_id res chain seq x y z
N MET A 1 40.79 -14.28 -44.42
CA MET A 1 40.08 -14.79 -43.22
C MET A 1 39.86 -13.68 -42.19
N PHE A 2 39.64 -12.42 -42.61
CA PHE A 2 39.44 -11.25 -41.74
C PHE A 2 38.62 -10.17 -42.47
N ARG A 3 37.56 -10.58 -43.17
CA ARG A 3 36.58 -9.66 -43.79
C ARG A 3 35.14 -9.90 -43.34
N ASP A 4 34.88 -11.03 -42.69
CA ASP A 4 33.53 -11.45 -42.29
C ASP A 4 33.21 -11.11 -40.82
N LEU A 5 33.99 -10.21 -40.19
CA LEU A 5 33.78 -9.80 -38.78
C LEU A 5 33.34 -8.33 -38.63
N ILE A 6 33.05 -7.65 -39.75
CA ILE A 6 32.64 -6.24 -39.76
C ILE A 6 31.14 -6.09 -40.08
N ASP A 7 30.49 -7.11 -40.66
CA ASP A 7 29.07 -7.04 -41.04
C ASP A 7 28.10 -7.36 -39.88
N ASP A 8 28.60 -7.81 -38.72
CA ASP A 8 27.77 -8.11 -37.53
C ASP A 8 27.65 -6.93 -36.54
N LEU A 9 28.18 -5.74 -36.88
CA LEU A 9 28.16 -4.56 -36.00
C LEU A 9 27.05 -3.54 -36.32
N ASP A 10 26.28 -3.75 -37.40
CA ASP A 10 25.25 -2.81 -37.85
C ASP A 10 23.82 -3.16 -37.40
N ASP A 11 23.63 -4.23 -36.61
CA ASP A 11 22.31 -4.64 -36.09
C ASP A 11 22.15 -4.42 -34.57
N TYR A 12 22.97 -3.55 -33.98
CA TYR A 12 22.57 -2.84 -32.76
C TYR A 12 21.61 -1.72 -33.16
N SER A 13 20.40 -2.10 -33.59
CA SER A 13 19.28 -1.19 -33.58
C SER A 13 19.07 -0.78 -32.13
N ALA A 14 19.64 0.36 -31.74
CA ALA A 14 19.29 1.06 -30.53
C ALA A 14 17.76 1.16 -30.54
N GLN A 15 17.12 0.38 -29.66
CA GLN A 15 15.73 0.63 -29.34
C GLN A 15 15.65 2.11 -28.98
N PRO A 16 14.65 2.85 -29.47
CA PRO A 16 14.52 4.27 -29.16
C PRO A 16 14.64 4.39 -27.64
N GLU A 17 15.58 5.22 -27.16
CA GLU A 17 15.77 5.49 -25.73
C GLU A 17 14.39 5.55 -25.10
N LYS A 18 14.03 4.55 -24.28
CA LYS A 18 12.80 4.59 -23.51
C LYS A 18 12.92 5.88 -22.71
N LEU A 19 12.18 6.91 -23.11
CA LEU A 19 12.13 8.15 -22.35
C LEU A 19 11.61 7.74 -20.98
N LEU A 20 12.49 7.79 -19.98
CA LEU A 20 12.11 7.55 -18.60
C LEU A 20 11.12 8.65 -18.23
N ASP A 21 9.91 8.27 -17.83
CA ASP A 21 8.88 9.21 -17.42
C ASP A 21 9.30 9.99 -16.15
N VAL A 22 10.31 9.50 -15.43
CA VAL A 22 10.85 10.08 -14.19
C VAL A 22 12.39 10.06 -14.23
N PRO A 23 13.09 11.18 -13.98
CA PRO A 23 14.54 11.19 -13.87
C PRO A 23 15.02 10.49 -12.59
N PHE A 24 16.14 9.77 -12.65
CA PHE A 24 16.74 9.17 -11.46
C PHE A 24 17.27 10.25 -10.50
N VAL A 25 16.63 10.36 -9.34
CA VAL A 25 17.10 11.14 -8.19
C VAL A 25 17.10 10.23 -6.98
N PRO A 26 18.25 10.02 -6.33
CA PRO A 26 18.31 9.14 -5.18
C PRO A 26 17.65 9.72 -3.93
N THR A 27 17.00 8.86 -3.13
CA THR A 27 16.50 9.25 -1.79
C THR A 27 17.63 9.20 -0.76
N ASP A 28 17.81 10.27 0.02
CA ASP A 28 18.81 10.34 1.08
C ASP A 28 18.58 9.29 2.18
N ASP A 29 19.66 8.73 2.76
CA ASP A 29 19.59 7.63 3.74
C ASP A 29 18.69 7.95 4.95
N ALA A 30 18.71 9.19 5.43
CA ALA A 30 17.85 9.63 6.54
C ALA A 30 16.35 9.60 6.16
N VAL A 31 16.02 9.93 4.91
CA VAL A 31 14.66 9.87 4.39
C VAL A 31 14.26 8.41 4.17
N VAL A 32 15.13 7.58 3.61
CA VAL A 32 14.89 6.13 3.50
C VAL A 32 14.60 5.53 4.88
N GLN A 33 15.43 5.84 5.89
CA GLN A 33 15.20 5.37 7.25
C GLN A 33 13.82 5.78 7.78
N ALA A 34 13.42 7.04 7.55
CA ALA A 34 12.13 7.56 7.97
C ALA A 34 10.96 6.89 7.24
N MET A 35 11.06 6.66 5.93
CA MET A 35 10.06 5.93 5.14
C MET A 35 9.85 4.52 5.69
N LEU A 36 10.94 3.78 5.88
CA LEU A 36 10.88 2.39 6.34
C LEU A 36 10.37 2.31 7.81
N ASN A 37 10.64 3.33 8.63
CA ASN A 37 10.08 3.46 9.99
C ASN A 37 8.56 3.75 9.95
N LEU A 38 8.12 4.69 9.10
CA LEU A 38 6.72 5.08 8.95
C LEU A 38 5.86 3.89 8.48
N ALA A 39 6.39 3.08 7.56
CA ALA A 39 5.78 1.82 7.12
C ALA A 39 5.85 0.69 8.16
N ALA A 40 6.59 0.87 9.25
CA ALA A 40 6.83 -0.15 10.27
C ALA A 40 7.29 -1.48 9.65
N ILE A 41 8.24 -1.41 8.71
CA ILE A 41 8.71 -2.58 7.95
C ILE A 41 9.39 -3.57 8.89
N GLY A 42 9.22 -4.86 8.63
CA GLY A 42 9.93 -5.92 9.34
C GLY A 42 10.17 -7.17 8.50
N ARG A 43 10.78 -8.19 9.09
CA ARG A 43 11.13 -9.47 8.43
C ARG A 43 9.97 -10.27 7.84
N GLN A 44 8.73 -9.93 8.19
CA GLN A 44 7.53 -10.58 7.63
C GLN A 44 7.05 -9.87 6.36
N ASP A 45 7.64 -8.73 6.03
CA ASP A 45 7.24 -7.94 4.88
C ASP A 45 7.88 -8.42 3.59
N VAL A 46 7.09 -8.27 2.52
CA VAL A 46 7.53 -8.31 1.13
C VAL A 46 7.39 -6.88 0.63
N LEU A 47 8.51 -6.18 0.57
CA LEU A 47 8.58 -4.79 0.16
C LEU A 47 8.75 -4.69 -1.35
N TYR A 48 7.84 -3.98 -2.02
CA TYR A 48 8.01 -3.59 -3.41
C TYR A 48 8.45 -2.13 -3.49
N ASP A 49 9.48 -1.85 -4.28
CA ASP A 49 9.90 -0.48 -4.60
C ASP A 49 9.65 -0.22 -6.08
N LEU A 50 8.67 0.64 -6.39
CA LEU A 50 8.25 0.89 -7.78
C LEU A 50 9.00 2.10 -8.32
N GLY A 51 9.90 1.86 -9.28
CA GLY A 51 10.96 2.78 -9.68
C GLY A 51 12.16 2.67 -8.74
N SER A 52 12.70 1.45 -8.57
CA SER A 52 13.67 1.15 -7.51
C SER A 52 15.05 1.78 -7.70
N GLY A 53 15.40 2.24 -8.91
CA GLY A 53 16.67 2.87 -9.18
C GLY A 53 17.85 1.99 -8.78
N ASP A 54 18.76 2.51 -7.94
CA ASP A 54 19.92 1.78 -7.42
C ASP A 54 19.61 0.81 -6.26
N GLY A 55 18.32 0.56 -5.98
CA GLY A 55 17.87 -0.43 -5.01
C GLY A 55 18.08 -0.05 -3.54
N ARG A 56 18.55 1.17 -3.24
CA ARG A 56 18.92 1.59 -1.87
C ARG A 56 17.84 1.37 -0.82
N ILE A 57 16.56 1.52 -1.17
CA ILE A 57 15.44 1.36 -0.23
C ILE A 57 15.33 -0.11 0.17
N LEU A 58 15.34 -1.02 -0.82
CA LEU A 58 15.27 -2.46 -0.59
C LEU A 58 16.52 -2.98 0.13
N ILE A 59 17.71 -2.55 -0.31
CA ILE A 59 18.97 -2.96 0.29
C ILE A 59 19.01 -2.55 1.77
N LYS A 60 18.59 -1.32 2.09
CA LYS A 60 18.51 -0.86 3.48
C LYS A 60 17.45 -1.61 4.28
N ALA A 61 16.28 -1.89 3.69
CA ALA A 61 15.23 -2.67 4.35
C ALA A 61 15.68 -4.10 4.67
N ALA A 62 16.36 -4.76 3.73
CA ALA A 62 16.89 -6.11 3.90
C ALA A 62 18.00 -6.13 4.95
N LYS A 63 18.96 -5.20 4.86
CA LYS A 63 20.10 -5.13 5.79
C LYS A 63 19.68 -4.80 7.22
N ASP A 64 18.83 -3.79 7.39
CA ASP A 64 18.51 -3.25 8.73
C ASP A 64 17.35 -4.00 9.39
N ARG A 65 16.46 -4.63 8.60
CA ARG A 65 15.20 -5.22 9.10
C ARG A 65 14.93 -6.67 8.66
N GLY A 66 15.76 -7.23 7.79
CA GLY A 66 15.58 -8.59 7.26
C GLY A 66 14.32 -8.75 6.40
N ALA A 67 13.80 -7.65 5.85
CA ALA A 67 12.66 -7.70 4.94
C ALA A 67 13.09 -8.31 3.60
N ARG A 68 12.17 -9.01 2.94
CA ARG A 68 12.36 -9.39 1.53
C ARG A 68 11.89 -8.24 0.64
N GLY A 69 12.39 -8.14 -0.57
CA GLY A 69 11.83 -7.16 -1.49
C GLY A 69 12.09 -7.40 -2.97
N ILE A 70 11.29 -6.73 -3.79
CA ILE A 70 11.37 -6.77 -5.25
C ILE A 70 11.37 -5.33 -5.75
N GLY A 71 12.41 -4.96 -6.49
CA GLY A 71 12.53 -3.67 -7.13
C GLY A 71 12.02 -3.75 -8.56
N VAL A 72 11.08 -2.87 -8.92
CA VAL A 72 10.59 -2.74 -10.29
C VAL A 72 11.26 -1.52 -10.90
N GLU A 73 12.04 -1.72 -11.96
CA GLU A 73 12.80 -0.66 -12.61
C GLU A 73 12.78 -0.88 -14.13
N ILE A 74 12.74 0.20 -14.91
CA ILE A 74 12.66 0.13 -16.37
C ILE A 74 14.02 0.34 -17.02
N ASP A 75 14.97 0.98 -16.32
CA ASP A 75 16.34 1.21 -16.78
C ASP A 75 17.25 0.00 -16.41
N PRO A 76 17.72 -0.79 -17.40
CA PRO A 76 18.57 -1.94 -17.14
C PRO A 76 19.92 -1.58 -16.50
N LEU A 77 20.41 -0.34 -16.68
CA LEU A 77 21.65 0.11 -16.02
C LEU A 77 21.44 0.31 -14.52
N ARG A 78 20.27 0.81 -14.11
CA ARG A 78 19.91 0.97 -12.69
C ARG A 78 19.75 -0.40 -12.02
N ILE A 79 19.16 -1.37 -12.73
CA ILE A 79 19.06 -2.76 -12.26
C ILE A 79 20.43 -3.38 -12.02
N ALA A 80 21.36 -3.22 -12.97
CA ALA A 80 22.72 -3.73 -12.80
C ALA A 80 23.41 -3.12 -11.57
N ASP A 81 23.31 -1.79 -11.39
CA ASP A 81 23.82 -1.10 -10.21
C ASP A 81 23.18 -1.66 -8.91
N ALA A 82 21.86 -1.85 -8.90
CA ALA A 82 21.13 -2.35 -7.73
C ALA A 82 21.51 -3.79 -7.36
N MET A 83 21.71 -4.67 -8.35
CA MET A 83 22.16 -6.04 -8.14
C MET A 83 23.59 -6.08 -7.58
N ASP A 84 24.51 -5.27 -8.12
CA ASP A 84 25.88 -5.16 -7.62
C ASP A 84 25.90 -4.63 -6.18
N GLU A 85 25.15 -3.57 -5.87
CA GLU A 85 25.06 -3.00 -4.53
C GLU A 85 24.43 -3.98 -3.52
N ALA A 86 23.42 -4.75 -3.92
CA ALA A 86 22.85 -5.80 -3.09
C ALA A 86 23.89 -6.89 -2.75
N GLY A 87 24.72 -7.28 -3.73
CA GLY A 87 25.82 -8.22 -3.54
C GLY A 87 26.92 -7.66 -2.63
N TYR A 88 27.32 -6.39 -2.82
CA TYR A 88 28.29 -5.73 -1.93
C TYR A 88 27.78 -5.59 -0.50
N ALA A 89 26.47 -5.35 -0.33
CA ALA A 89 25.82 -5.29 0.97
C ALA A 89 25.58 -6.67 1.59
N GLY A 90 25.72 -7.76 0.82
CA GLY A 90 25.50 -9.13 1.27
C GLY A 90 24.03 -9.44 1.58
N VAL A 91 23.09 -8.87 0.80
CA VAL A 91 21.63 -9.03 0.97
C VAL A 91 20.94 -9.55 -0.28
N GLU A 92 21.69 -9.96 -1.31
CA GLU A 92 21.20 -10.47 -2.59
C GLU A 92 20.29 -11.70 -2.48
N TYR A 93 20.27 -12.38 -1.33
CA TYR A 93 19.35 -13.50 -1.06
C TYR A 93 17.98 -13.05 -0.50
N LEU A 94 17.81 -11.76 -0.20
CA LEU A 94 16.56 -11.17 0.31
C LEU A 94 15.88 -10.26 -0.72
N VAL A 95 16.63 -9.73 -1.68
CA VAL A 95 16.12 -8.75 -2.64
C VAL A 95 16.35 -9.22 -4.07
N ASP A 96 15.42 -8.89 -4.95
CA ASP A 96 15.52 -9.12 -6.39
C ASP A 96 15.10 -7.85 -7.15
N PHE A 97 15.52 -7.73 -8.40
CA PHE A 97 15.25 -6.56 -9.25
C PHE A 97 14.79 -7.01 -10.63
N VAL A 98 13.64 -6.50 -11.08
CA VAL A 98 13.01 -6.91 -12.34
C VAL A 98 12.91 -5.74 -13.31
N GLU A 99 13.27 -6.01 -14.57
CA GLU A 99 13.13 -5.04 -15.67
C GLU A 99 11.69 -5.01 -16.17
N GLU A 100 10.85 -4.19 -15.53
CA GLU A 100 9.44 -4.07 -15.87
C GLU A 100 8.94 -2.63 -15.78
N ASP A 101 7.87 -2.34 -16.53
CA ASP A 101 7.14 -1.08 -16.40
C ASP A 101 6.21 -1.18 -15.19
N ILE A 102 6.32 -0.23 -14.25
CA ILE A 102 5.50 -0.11 -13.04
C ILE A 102 3.98 -0.09 -13.33
N PHE A 103 3.57 0.35 -14.52
CA PHE A 103 2.17 0.34 -14.96
C PHE A 103 1.67 -1.02 -15.45
N THR A 104 2.57 -1.99 -15.61
CA THR A 104 2.26 -3.35 -16.09
C THR A 104 2.65 -4.44 -15.09
N ALA A 105 3.66 -4.19 -14.26
CA ALA A 105 4.16 -5.11 -13.25
C ALA A 105 3.07 -5.61 -12.29
N ASP A 106 3.24 -6.86 -11.84
CA ASP A 106 2.42 -7.47 -10.78
C ASP A 106 3.10 -7.27 -9.43
N PHE A 107 2.41 -6.56 -8.54
CA PHE A 107 2.85 -6.29 -7.18
C PHE A 107 1.81 -6.73 -6.15
N SER A 108 0.91 -7.65 -6.52
CA SER A 108 -0.15 -8.17 -5.65
C SER A 108 0.35 -8.88 -4.39
N GLU A 109 1.57 -9.43 -4.41
CA GLU A 109 2.17 -10.07 -3.25
C GLU A 109 2.66 -9.08 -2.18
N ALA A 110 2.84 -7.80 -2.53
CA ALA A 110 3.40 -6.79 -1.65
C ALA A 110 2.61 -6.67 -0.34
N THR A 111 3.34 -6.56 0.77
CA THR A 111 2.77 -6.14 2.08
C THR A 111 3.09 -4.69 2.39
N VAL A 112 4.10 -4.14 1.71
CA VAL A 112 4.48 -2.73 1.71
C VAL A 112 4.93 -2.33 0.31
N VAL A 113 4.56 -1.12 -0.12
CA VAL A 113 5.05 -0.49 -1.35
C VAL A 113 5.76 0.82 -1.01
N THR A 114 6.91 1.08 -1.60
CA THR A 114 7.59 2.39 -1.58
C THR A 114 7.60 3.04 -2.96
N LEU A 115 7.50 4.37 -2.95
CA LEU A 115 7.46 5.19 -4.16
C LEU A 115 8.37 6.42 -4.00
N TYR A 116 9.19 6.70 -5.01
CA TYR A 116 9.76 8.03 -5.24
C TYR A 116 9.72 8.36 -6.73
N LEU A 117 8.56 8.86 -7.17
CA LEU A 117 8.25 9.07 -8.59
C LEU A 117 7.95 10.56 -8.86
N LEU A 118 6.76 10.86 -9.38
CA LEU A 118 6.17 12.19 -9.50
C LEU A 118 4.69 12.10 -9.09
N GLU A 119 4.09 13.22 -8.69
CA GLU A 119 2.67 13.27 -8.30
C GLU A 119 1.72 12.78 -9.41
N SER A 120 1.97 13.16 -10.66
CA SER A 120 1.16 12.71 -11.81
C SER A 120 1.24 11.20 -12.02
N ILE A 121 2.43 10.61 -11.80
CA ILE A 121 2.67 9.18 -11.91
C ILE A 121 1.99 8.43 -10.77
N ASN A 122 2.08 8.95 -9.53
CA ASN A 122 1.35 8.41 -8.39
C ASN A 122 -0.17 8.38 -8.63
N ILE A 123 -0.75 9.46 -9.18
CA ILE A 123 -2.18 9.54 -9.50
C ILE A 123 -2.55 8.51 -10.58
N GLN A 124 -1.70 8.33 -11.60
CA GLN A 124 -1.93 7.34 -12.66
C GLN A 124 -1.81 5.90 -12.16
N LEU A 125 -0.92 5.64 -11.19
CA LEU A 125 -0.66 4.31 -10.62
C LEU A 125 -1.69 3.92 -9.56
N ARG A 126 -2.28 4.89 -8.86
CA ARG A 126 -3.24 4.69 -7.76
C ARG A 126 -4.37 3.68 -8.06
N PRO A 127 -5.04 3.68 -9.23
CA PRO A 127 -6.05 2.66 -9.53
C PRO A 127 -5.50 1.24 -9.48
N ARG A 128 -4.26 1.01 -9.91
CA ARG A 128 -3.60 -0.31 -9.83
C ARG A 128 -3.22 -0.67 -8.40
N LEU A 129 -2.71 0.30 -7.62
CA LEU A 129 -2.42 0.10 -6.19
C LEU A 129 -3.68 -0.36 -5.45
N LEU A 130 -4.81 0.30 -5.68
CA LEU A 130 -6.09 -0.06 -5.07
C LEU A 130 -6.69 -1.39 -5.59
N SER A 131 -6.34 -1.82 -6.80
CA SER A 131 -6.89 -3.06 -7.38
C SER A 131 -6.06 -4.31 -7.09
N GLN A 132 -4.73 -4.19 -6.99
CA GLN A 132 -3.85 -5.35 -6.82
C GLN A 132 -3.47 -5.60 -5.37
N LEU A 133 -3.33 -4.54 -4.57
CA LEU A 133 -2.84 -4.67 -3.20
C LEU A 133 -3.97 -5.15 -2.29
N ARG A 134 -3.60 -6.05 -1.37
CA ARG A 134 -4.53 -6.53 -0.35
C ARG A 134 -4.86 -5.42 0.65
N PRO A 135 -6.08 -5.40 1.22
CA PRO A 135 -6.40 -4.50 2.32
C PRO A 135 -5.38 -4.62 3.46
N GLY A 136 -4.95 -3.48 3.99
CA GLY A 136 -3.91 -3.40 5.02
C GLY A 136 -2.48 -3.28 4.48
N THR A 137 -2.27 -3.43 3.17
CA THR A 137 -0.98 -3.11 2.54
C THR A 137 -0.66 -1.64 2.79
N ARG A 138 0.59 -1.36 3.21
CA ARG A 138 1.05 0.01 3.47
C ARG A 138 1.76 0.55 2.23
N ILE A 139 1.48 1.78 1.86
CA ILE A 139 2.19 2.46 0.78
C ILE A 139 2.86 3.68 1.37
N VAL A 140 4.16 3.88 1.10
CA VAL A 140 4.92 5.05 1.54
C VAL A 140 5.52 5.76 0.34
N SER A 141 5.19 7.05 0.19
CA SER A 141 5.66 7.89 -0.91
C SER A 141 6.58 8.99 -0.40
N HIS A 142 7.70 9.17 -1.09
CA HIS A 142 8.63 10.27 -0.90
C HIS A 142 8.20 11.49 -1.72
N SER A 143 8.03 12.64 -1.05
CA SER A 143 7.73 13.98 -1.58
C SER A 143 6.35 14.17 -2.22
N PHE A 144 5.80 13.17 -2.89
CA PHE A 144 4.59 13.32 -3.73
C PHE A 144 3.39 12.60 -3.12
N ASP A 145 2.23 13.26 -3.18
CA ASP A 145 0.96 12.70 -2.70
C ASP A 145 0.29 11.80 -3.77
N MET A 146 -0.98 11.46 -3.55
CA MET A 146 -1.81 10.72 -4.51
C MET A 146 -3.11 11.48 -4.83
N GLY A 147 -3.07 12.81 -4.93
CA GLY A 147 -4.24 13.63 -5.26
C GLY A 147 -5.36 13.53 -4.22
N ASP A 148 -6.57 13.14 -4.66
CA ASP A 148 -7.75 13.12 -3.78
C ASP A 148 -7.81 11.92 -2.81
N TRP A 149 -6.83 11.02 -2.82
CA TRP A 149 -6.68 9.99 -1.80
C TRP A 149 -5.81 10.54 -0.66
N VAL A 150 -6.48 10.98 0.40
CA VAL A 150 -5.82 11.58 1.57
C VAL A 150 -4.97 10.52 2.29
N ALA A 151 -3.74 10.90 2.65
CA ALA A 151 -2.83 10.04 3.40
C ALA A 151 -3.33 9.79 4.83
N ASP A 152 -3.14 8.57 5.33
CA ASP A 152 -3.45 8.21 6.71
C ASP A 152 -2.45 8.83 7.68
N GLU A 153 -1.19 8.95 7.26
CA GLU A 153 -0.15 9.65 8.02
C GLU A 153 0.74 10.49 7.09
N ARG A 154 1.24 11.62 7.61
CA ARG A 154 2.22 12.49 6.96
C ARG A 154 3.31 12.85 7.95
N LEU A 155 4.56 12.71 7.51
CA LEU A 155 5.75 13.11 8.24
C LEU A 155 6.52 14.16 7.42
N GLU A 156 7.03 15.20 8.07
CA GLU A 156 7.93 16.17 7.44
C GLU A 156 9.34 15.99 8.03
N LEU A 157 10.34 15.84 7.16
CA LEU A 157 11.74 15.69 7.53
C LEU A 157 12.62 16.56 6.63
N GLY A 158 13.23 17.60 7.17
CA GLY A 158 14.15 18.45 6.41
C GLY A 158 13.51 19.14 5.20
N GLY A 159 12.21 19.48 5.27
CA GLY A 159 11.45 20.08 4.17
C GLY A 159 10.90 19.08 3.15
N ILE A 160 11.15 17.78 3.36
CA ILE A 160 10.60 16.69 2.55
C ILE A 160 9.37 16.12 3.25
N ASN A 161 8.29 15.95 2.50
CA ASN A 161 7.11 15.23 2.99
C ASN A 161 7.24 13.74 2.69
N ILE A 162 6.87 12.92 3.67
CA ILE A 162 6.74 11.47 3.53
C ILE A 162 5.29 11.14 3.86
N TYR A 163 4.61 10.49 2.94
CA TYR A 163 3.19 10.16 3.05
C TYR A 163 3.02 8.66 3.23
N LYS A 164 2.02 8.27 4.01
CA LYS A 164 1.63 6.87 4.17
C LYS A 164 0.14 6.69 3.94
N TRP A 165 -0.19 5.66 3.18
CA TRP A 165 -1.54 5.15 3.02
C TRP A 165 -1.61 3.69 3.44
N ILE A 166 -2.79 3.27 3.86
CA ILE A 166 -3.16 1.89 4.12
C ILE A 166 -4.27 1.55 3.13
N VAL A 167 -4.05 0.55 2.29
CA VAL A 167 -5.02 0.13 1.27
C VAL A 167 -6.31 -0.31 1.98
N PRO A 168 -7.46 0.36 1.77
CA PRO A 168 -8.71 0.02 2.42
C PRO A 168 -9.40 -1.17 1.74
N ALA A 169 -10.10 -2.01 2.50
CA ALA A 169 -11.02 -2.97 1.91
C ALA A 169 -12.19 -2.28 1.21
N LYS A 170 -12.74 -2.90 0.17
CA LYS A 170 -13.99 -2.43 -0.44
C LYS A 170 -15.17 -2.87 0.42
N VAL A 171 -15.84 -1.91 1.03
CA VAL A 171 -16.95 -2.11 1.97
C VAL A 171 -18.23 -1.39 1.55
N GLU A 172 -18.21 -0.69 0.40
CA GLU A 172 -19.45 -0.16 -0.20
C GLU A 172 -20.46 -1.28 -0.44
N GLY A 173 -21.73 -1.01 -0.09
CA GLY A 173 -22.82 -1.96 -0.27
C GLY A 173 -23.60 -2.23 1.01
N VAL A 174 -24.33 -3.35 1.01
CA VAL A 174 -25.24 -3.73 2.11
C VAL A 174 -24.65 -4.92 2.87
N TRP A 175 -24.45 -4.74 4.17
CA TRP A 175 -23.94 -5.78 5.06
C TRP A 175 -24.98 -6.11 6.12
N LYS A 176 -25.15 -7.41 6.41
CA LYS A 176 -26.10 -7.92 7.41
C LYS A 176 -25.40 -8.95 8.29
N TRP A 177 -25.69 -8.93 9.58
CA TRP A 177 -25.20 -9.91 10.54
C TRP A 177 -26.15 -9.98 11.73
N ASP A 178 -26.07 -11.05 12.52
CA ASP A 178 -26.79 -11.15 13.79
C ASP A 178 -25.85 -10.73 14.94
N GLY A 179 -26.33 -9.86 15.83
CA GLY A 179 -25.60 -9.44 17.03
C GLY A 179 -25.62 -10.50 18.12
N VAL A 180 -24.81 -10.32 19.17
CA VAL A 180 -24.81 -11.24 20.33
C VAL A 180 -26.10 -11.15 21.16
N ASP A 181 -26.92 -10.13 20.90
CA ASP A 181 -28.25 -9.93 21.48
C ASP A 181 -29.36 -10.59 20.66
N ASP A 182 -29.02 -11.45 19.69
CA ASP A 182 -29.91 -12.15 18.75
C ASP A 182 -30.72 -11.20 17.85
N LYS A 183 -30.35 -9.91 17.75
CA LYS A 183 -30.98 -8.98 16.82
C LYS A 183 -30.26 -8.96 15.48
N PRO A 184 -31.00 -8.88 14.36
CA PRO A 184 -30.39 -8.68 13.06
C PRO A 184 -29.99 -7.21 12.88
N TYR A 185 -28.73 -7.01 12.51
CA TYR A 185 -28.13 -5.73 12.14
C TYR A 185 -27.99 -5.63 10.63
N ARG A 186 -28.14 -4.42 10.12
CA ARG A 186 -27.88 -4.09 8.71
C ARG A 186 -27.22 -2.73 8.61
N VAL A 187 -26.26 -2.60 7.70
CA VAL A 187 -25.79 -1.30 7.22
C VAL A 187 -25.84 -1.22 5.71
N GLU A 188 -25.98 -0.01 5.21
CA GLU A 188 -25.83 0.33 3.80
C GLU A 188 -24.80 1.45 3.74
N LEU A 189 -23.66 1.14 3.13
CA LEU A 189 -22.45 1.96 3.17
C LEU A 189 -22.12 2.50 1.78
N GLN A 190 -21.70 3.75 1.75
CA GLN A 190 -20.97 4.37 0.66
C GLN A 190 -19.52 4.54 1.06
N GLN A 191 -18.63 4.53 0.08
CA GLN A 191 -17.19 4.56 0.33
C GLN A 191 -16.45 5.47 -0.64
N LYS A 192 -15.46 6.18 -0.12
CA LYS A 192 -14.41 6.79 -0.91
C LYS A 192 -13.06 6.51 -0.22
N TYR A 193 -12.28 5.59 -0.79
CA TYR A 193 -11.04 5.12 -0.16
C TYR A 193 -11.29 4.62 1.28
N GLN A 194 -10.62 5.18 2.28
CA GLN A 194 -10.83 4.85 3.69
C GLN A 194 -12.02 5.60 4.33
N GLU A 195 -12.60 6.58 3.64
CA GLU A 195 -13.78 7.30 4.13
C GLU A 195 -15.04 6.47 3.88
N VAL A 196 -15.79 6.20 4.95
CA VAL A 196 -17.02 5.38 4.91
C VAL A 196 -18.15 6.12 5.63
N TRP A 197 -19.32 6.15 5.01
CA TRP A 197 -20.53 6.72 5.59
C TRP A 197 -21.76 5.93 5.14
N GLY A 198 -22.88 6.09 5.83
CA GLY A 198 -24.06 5.29 5.49
C GLY A 198 -25.16 5.33 6.53
N SER A 199 -26.05 4.35 6.42
CA SER A 199 -27.20 4.17 7.31
C SER A 199 -27.16 2.80 7.98
N ALA A 200 -27.77 2.69 9.16
CA ALA A 200 -27.83 1.47 9.94
C ALA A 200 -29.29 1.13 10.33
N TRP A 201 -29.56 -0.17 10.48
CA TRP A 201 -30.82 -0.70 10.97
C TRP A 201 -30.58 -1.80 11.99
N VAL A 202 -31.48 -1.90 12.98
CA VAL A 202 -31.55 -2.98 13.95
C VAL A 202 -32.97 -3.49 13.97
N ALA A 203 -33.19 -4.80 13.76
CA ALA A 203 -34.52 -5.39 13.66
C ALA A 203 -35.43 -4.62 12.66
N ASP A 204 -34.86 -4.26 11.50
CA ASP A 204 -35.47 -3.45 10.44
C ASP A 204 -35.90 -2.01 10.82
N GLN A 205 -35.59 -1.55 12.03
CA GLN A 205 -35.79 -0.16 12.43
C GLN A 205 -34.54 0.66 12.12
N ALA A 206 -34.71 1.82 11.48
CA ALA A 206 -33.61 2.72 11.19
C ALA A 206 -33.04 3.30 12.49
N VAL A 207 -31.72 3.23 12.65
CA VAL A 207 -30.99 3.70 13.83
C VAL A 207 -29.83 4.59 13.42
N LYS A 208 -29.17 5.23 14.39
CA LYS A 208 -28.04 6.11 14.11
C LYS A 208 -26.77 5.29 13.93
N LEU A 209 -26.14 5.39 12.76
CA LEU A 209 -24.73 5.05 12.58
C LEU A 209 -23.91 6.24 13.08
N GLU A 210 -23.28 6.10 14.25
CA GLU A 210 -22.52 7.19 14.87
C GLU A 210 -21.14 7.39 14.26
N SER A 211 -20.49 6.28 13.91
CA SER A 211 -19.19 6.29 13.26
C SER A 211 -19.01 5.04 12.39
N ALA A 212 -18.30 5.20 11.30
CA ALA A 212 -17.74 4.12 10.49
C ALA A 212 -16.28 4.48 10.20
N THR A 213 -15.35 3.67 10.71
CA THR A 213 -13.91 3.91 10.57
C THR A 213 -13.28 2.70 9.93
N LEU A 214 -12.68 2.87 8.76
CA LEU A 214 -12.05 1.81 7.99
C LEU A 214 -10.53 1.95 8.08
N CYS A 215 -9.85 0.87 8.43
CA CYS A 215 -8.40 0.78 8.40
C CYS A 215 -8.00 -0.60 7.86
N GLY A 216 -7.37 -0.63 6.69
CA GLY A 216 -7.07 -1.90 6.01
C GLY A 216 -8.34 -2.71 5.79
N GLY A 217 -8.32 -3.96 6.26
CA GLY A 217 -9.49 -4.86 6.23
C GLY A 217 -10.50 -4.67 7.35
N ALA A 218 -10.24 -3.81 8.35
CA ALA A 218 -11.09 -3.69 9.54
C ALA A 218 -11.99 -2.46 9.47
N LEU A 219 -13.31 -2.67 9.50
CA LEU A 219 -14.33 -1.64 9.59
C LEU A 219 -14.93 -1.61 11.00
N ALA A 220 -14.62 -0.56 11.76
CA ALA A 220 -15.20 -0.31 13.07
C ALA A 220 -16.49 0.51 12.93
N LEU A 221 -17.59 -0.02 13.44
CA LEU A 221 -18.90 0.64 13.45
C LEU A 221 -19.34 0.94 14.88
N THR A 222 -19.89 2.13 15.09
CA THR A 222 -20.62 2.47 16.32
C THR A 222 -22.07 2.74 15.97
N ILE A 223 -22.99 1.93 16.47
CA ILE A 223 -24.43 2.01 16.16
C ILE A 223 -25.19 2.34 17.45
N ARG A 224 -26.11 3.31 17.38
CA ARG A 224 -26.94 3.71 18.52
C ARG A 224 -28.42 3.57 18.19
N GLU A 225 -29.09 2.65 18.88
CA GLU A 225 -30.52 2.38 18.74
C GLU A 225 -31.41 3.53 19.27
N THR A 226 -31.07 4.10 20.42
CA THR A 226 -31.83 5.19 21.04
C THR A 226 -30.92 6.34 21.45
N LYS A 227 -31.43 7.58 21.39
CA LYS A 227 -30.64 8.80 21.62
C LYS A 227 -29.83 8.78 22.93
N ASP A 228 -30.42 8.23 24.00
CA ASP A 228 -29.83 8.21 25.34
C ASP A 228 -29.33 6.82 25.77
N GLY A 229 -29.52 5.78 24.95
CA GLY A 229 -29.06 4.41 25.22
C GLY A 229 -27.59 4.19 24.86
N PRO A 230 -26.92 3.17 25.43
CA PRO A 230 -25.53 2.87 25.08
C PRO A 230 -25.41 2.49 23.59
N PRO A 231 -24.30 2.85 22.92
CA PRO A 231 -24.04 2.39 21.56
C PRO A 231 -23.50 0.95 21.57
N THR A 232 -23.81 0.19 20.53
CA THR A 232 -23.19 -1.11 20.23
C THR A 232 -22.03 -0.87 19.26
N ARG A 233 -20.91 -1.56 19.48
CA ARG A 233 -19.71 -1.44 18.66
C ARG A 233 -19.41 -2.75 17.96
N PHE A 234 -19.14 -2.66 16.67
CA PHE A 234 -18.76 -3.80 15.86
C PHE A 234 -17.41 -3.58 15.20
N THR A 235 -16.66 -4.66 15.00
CA THR A 235 -15.55 -4.70 14.06
C THR A 235 -15.86 -5.76 13.01
N LEU A 236 -16.10 -5.31 11.79
CA LEU A 236 -16.29 -6.17 10.62
C LEU A 236 -14.93 -6.32 9.94
N ASN A 237 -14.45 -7.54 9.77
CA ASN A 237 -13.19 -7.81 9.08
C ASN A 237 -13.46 -8.31 7.67
N PHE A 238 -12.82 -7.68 6.70
CA PHE A 238 -12.94 -7.95 5.27
C PHE A 238 -11.64 -8.47 4.69
N GLU A 239 -11.76 -9.49 3.84
CA GLU A 239 -10.67 -10.03 3.03
C GLU A 239 -11.25 -10.46 1.70
N ASN A 240 -10.54 -10.21 0.59
CA ASN A 240 -10.97 -10.56 -0.77
C ASN A 240 -12.39 -10.08 -1.11
N GLU A 241 -12.74 -8.86 -0.68
CA GLU A 241 -14.06 -8.23 -0.89
C GLU A 241 -15.23 -8.94 -0.17
N GLU A 242 -14.94 -9.87 0.75
CA GLU A 242 -15.92 -10.62 1.52
C GLU A 242 -15.82 -10.31 3.02
N LEU A 243 -16.97 -10.29 3.70
CA LEU A 243 -17.05 -10.18 5.16
C LEU A 243 -16.66 -11.52 5.80
N GLN A 244 -15.51 -11.56 6.46
CA GLN A 244 -14.94 -12.77 7.06
C GLN A 244 -15.43 -13.00 8.49
N SER A 245 -15.58 -11.92 9.27
CA SER A 245 -16.01 -12.02 10.66
C SER A 245 -16.60 -10.71 11.16
N VAL A 246 -17.42 -10.82 12.20
CA VAL A 246 -17.96 -9.70 12.96
C VAL A 246 -17.64 -9.92 14.43
N LEU A 247 -16.97 -8.96 15.05
CA LEU A 247 -16.72 -8.91 16.48
C LEU A 247 -17.66 -7.89 17.11
N ASP A 248 -18.41 -8.30 18.12
CA ASP A 248 -19.32 -7.44 18.88
C ASP A 248 -18.70 -7.09 20.23
N TYR A 249 -18.53 -5.80 20.50
CA TYR A 249 -18.07 -5.29 21.78
C TYR A 249 -19.24 -4.61 22.49
N THR A 250 -20.04 -5.41 23.17
CA THR A 250 -20.95 -4.89 24.19
C THR A 250 -20.11 -4.39 25.37
N GLY A 251 -20.33 -3.15 25.80
CA GLY A 251 -19.50 -2.49 26.80
C GLY A 251 -19.47 -3.23 28.15
N ALA A 252 -18.50 -4.13 28.32
CA ALA A 252 -17.93 -4.44 29.62
C ALA A 252 -16.69 -3.56 29.79
N HIS A 253 -16.70 -2.71 30.81
CA HIS A 253 -15.51 -2.06 31.34
C HIS A 253 -14.34 -3.05 31.41
N GLN A 254 -13.21 -2.71 30.78
CA GLN A 254 -11.91 -3.03 31.35
C GLN A 254 -11.07 -1.77 31.33
N GLY A 255 -11.16 -1.02 32.42
CA GLY A 255 -10.02 -0.30 32.93
C GLY A 255 -9.25 -1.28 33.80
N GLU A 256 -7.96 -1.42 33.51
CA GLU A 256 -6.83 -1.38 34.44
C GLU A 256 -5.54 -1.23 33.61
#